data_AF-A0A3E2U490-F1
#
_entry.id   AF-A0A3E2U490-F1
#
_cell.length_a   1.000
_cell.length_b   1.000
_cell.length_c   1.000
_cell.angle_alpha   90.00
_cell.angle_beta   90.00
_cell.angle_gamma   90.00
#
_symmetry.space_group_name_H-M   'P 1'
#
loop_
_entity.id
_entity.type
_entity.pdbx_description
1 polymer ?
#
loop_
_entity_poly.entity_id
_entity_poly.type
_entity_poly.pdbx_seq_one_letter_code
_entity_poly.pdbx_strand_id
1 'polypeptide(L)'
;MRYLNGADKLKSLTRIESFEESQRYKEDVFLLPQTVRYEFSEDNLFDLKGISEKWDKKRIDLIRVIQVSDALNIKYQCTNVLTPLAYAESRKDILWHLNTQGVFVSKIVHGEILQWIKSESRKKIYGKHEFDRFWLPFNESIEQLQMGDIICVFNRRVAGWDGSMDRPVIELLGAGGHLPVVFDKDLNDFRMLSVIENMQKEASEELGIELCESNIAVFGGYTNLITHELVALTGVKVPDILIPKIQEYAIQNLDGDTMGIYLGLFDDVINYYRKNPDPFAGGRKAASCNFPNQIALMKKVSTYLKEMQKTYKADLFSNL
;
A
#
# COMPACT_ATOMS: atom_id res chain seq x y z
N MET A 1 -10.68 -28.96 -18.41
CA MET A 1 -11.91 -28.80 -17.59
C MET A 1 -12.10 -27.30 -17.37
N ARG A 2 -13.30 -26.74 -17.62
CA ARG A 2 -13.58 -25.32 -17.38
C ARG A 2 -14.33 -25.20 -16.06
N TYR A 3 -13.88 -24.33 -15.16
CA TYR A 3 -14.48 -24.10 -13.85
C TYR A 3 -15.49 -22.97 -13.95
N LEU A 4 -16.56 -23.03 -13.13
CA LEU A 4 -17.62 -22.03 -13.15
C LEU A 4 -17.21 -20.77 -12.38
N ASN A 5 -16.40 -20.93 -11.34
CA ASN A 5 -15.86 -19.86 -10.51
C ASN A 5 -14.54 -20.29 -9.84
N GLY A 6 -13.92 -19.35 -9.12
CA GLY A 6 -12.68 -19.63 -8.39
C GLY A 6 -12.84 -20.61 -7.23
N ALA A 7 -14.02 -20.70 -6.60
CA ALA A 7 -14.25 -21.64 -5.51
C ALA A 7 -14.19 -23.09 -5.99
N ASP A 8 -14.76 -23.38 -7.17
CA ASP A 8 -14.71 -24.69 -7.79
C ASP A 8 -13.30 -25.06 -8.23
N LYS A 9 -12.55 -24.10 -8.80
CA LYS A 9 -11.14 -24.29 -9.14
C LYS A 9 -10.33 -24.60 -7.88
N LEU A 10 -10.48 -23.81 -6.82
CA LEU A 10 -9.74 -23.97 -5.57
C LEU A 10 -10.00 -25.33 -4.91
N LYS A 11 -11.26 -25.78 -4.87
CA LYS A 11 -11.64 -27.11 -4.37
C LYS A 11 -11.02 -28.26 -5.17
N SER A 12 -10.66 -28.02 -6.43
CA SER A 12 -10.00 -29.01 -7.28
C SER A 12 -8.48 -29.10 -7.08
N LEU A 13 -7.86 -28.10 -6.41
CA LEU A 13 -6.43 -28.12 -6.13
C LEU A 13 -6.11 -29.16 -5.06
N THR A 14 -4.95 -29.80 -5.18
CA THR A 14 -4.46 -30.67 -4.12
C THR A 14 -4.18 -29.83 -2.88
N ARG A 15 -4.86 -30.16 -1.79
CA ARG A 15 -4.67 -29.53 -0.49
C ARG A 15 -3.51 -30.18 0.25
N ILE A 16 -2.56 -29.39 0.71
CA ILE A 16 -1.34 -29.82 1.41
C ILE A 16 -1.25 -29.20 2.81
N GLU A 17 -0.49 -29.82 3.72
CA GLU A 17 -0.38 -29.37 5.12
C GLU A 17 0.95 -28.67 5.43
N SER A 18 1.98 -28.94 4.63
CA SER A 18 3.32 -28.33 4.75
C SER A 18 3.80 -27.74 3.43
N PHE A 19 4.70 -26.76 3.48
CA PHE A 19 5.24 -26.15 2.27
C PHE A 19 6.13 -27.15 1.50
N GLU A 20 6.82 -28.04 2.20
CA GLU A 20 7.72 -29.05 1.66
C GLU A 20 6.99 -30.07 0.77
N GLU A 21 5.72 -30.38 1.09
CA GLU A 21 4.88 -31.25 0.25
C GLU A 21 4.67 -30.71 -1.16
N SER A 22 4.74 -29.38 -1.35
CA SER A 22 4.53 -28.74 -2.67
C SER A 22 5.50 -29.23 -3.74
N GLN A 23 6.71 -29.67 -3.34
CA GLN A 23 7.76 -30.16 -4.25
C GLN A 23 7.35 -31.45 -4.99
N ARG A 24 6.31 -32.14 -4.53
CA ARG A 24 5.78 -33.36 -5.17
C ARG A 24 4.84 -33.07 -6.34
N TYR A 25 4.42 -31.82 -6.51
CA TYR A 25 3.41 -31.41 -7.48
C TYR A 25 4.00 -30.39 -8.47
N LYS A 26 3.56 -30.46 -9.72
CA LYS A 26 3.96 -29.47 -10.75
C LYS A 26 2.90 -28.37 -10.92
N GLU A 27 1.66 -28.74 -10.64
CA GLU A 27 0.49 -27.90 -10.62
C GLU A 27 0.37 -27.12 -9.31
N ASP A 28 -0.53 -26.14 -9.32
CA ASP A 28 -0.87 -25.37 -8.13
C ASP A 28 -1.46 -26.26 -7.03
N VAL A 29 -1.04 -25.98 -5.81
CA VAL A 29 -1.46 -26.65 -4.58
C VAL A 29 -1.97 -25.63 -3.57
N PHE A 30 -2.91 -26.07 -2.74
CA PHE A 30 -3.53 -25.21 -1.72
C PHE A 30 -3.03 -25.58 -0.33
N LEU A 31 -2.19 -24.72 0.25
CA LEU A 31 -1.64 -24.91 1.58
C LEU A 31 -2.63 -24.40 2.63
N LEU A 32 -3.34 -25.33 3.26
CA LEU A 32 -4.25 -25.06 4.37
C LEU A 32 -4.53 -26.38 5.12
N PRO A 33 -4.39 -26.47 6.45
CA PRO A 33 -4.60 -27.71 7.19
C PRO A 33 -6.05 -28.19 7.08
N GLN A 34 -6.29 -29.50 6.98
CA GLN A 34 -7.63 -30.06 6.81
C GLN A 34 -8.63 -29.67 7.91
N THR A 35 -8.12 -29.36 9.11
CA THR A 35 -8.91 -28.90 10.25
C THR A 35 -9.51 -27.50 10.06
N VAL A 36 -8.90 -26.67 9.20
CA VAL A 36 -9.38 -25.32 8.90
C VAL A 36 -10.47 -25.41 7.83
N ARG A 37 -11.62 -24.82 8.10
CA ARG A 37 -12.69 -24.67 7.10
C ARG A 37 -12.55 -23.33 6.41
N TYR A 38 -12.97 -23.27 5.15
CA TYR A 38 -12.94 -22.05 4.37
C TYR A 38 -14.15 -21.94 3.45
N GLU A 39 -14.54 -20.70 3.18
CA GLU A 39 -15.43 -20.31 2.08
C GLU A 39 -14.67 -19.31 1.20
N PHE A 40 -14.78 -19.47 -0.12
CA PHE A 40 -14.15 -18.58 -1.10
C PHE A 40 -15.25 -17.89 -1.89
N SER A 41 -15.29 -16.56 -1.81
CA SER A 41 -16.34 -15.73 -2.38
C SER A 41 -16.00 -15.25 -3.80
N GLU A 42 -17.01 -14.72 -4.50
CA GLU A 42 -16.88 -14.28 -5.89
C GLU A 42 -15.97 -13.05 -6.08
N ASP A 43 -15.78 -12.26 -5.03
CA ASP A 43 -14.84 -11.14 -4.96
C ASP A 43 -13.39 -11.58 -4.63
N ASN A 44 -13.10 -12.89 -4.68
CA ASN A 44 -11.79 -13.49 -4.45
C ASN A 44 -11.25 -13.40 -3.02
N LEU A 45 -12.15 -13.29 -2.04
CA LEU A 45 -11.80 -13.26 -0.62
C LEU A 45 -12.13 -14.59 0.09
N PHE A 46 -11.45 -14.82 1.21
CA PHE A 46 -11.67 -15.98 2.08
C PHE A 46 -12.33 -15.61 3.38
N ASP A 47 -13.29 -16.43 3.80
CA ASP A 47 -13.73 -16.56 5.18
C ASP A 47 -13.15 -17.85 5.77
N LEU A 48 -12.38 -17.75 6.85
CA LEU A 48 -11.69 -18.88 7.47
C LEU A 48 -12.30 -19.22 8.83
N LYS A 49 -12.31 -20.50 9.19
CA LYS A 49 -12.68 -20.98 10.53
C LYS A 49 -11.73 -22.06 11.02
N GLY A 50 -11.20 -21.90 12.23
CA GLY A 50 -10.31 -22.86 12.87
C GLY A 50 -8.82 -22.48 12.84
N ILE A 51 -8.47 -21.24 12.53
CA ILE A 51 -7.09 -20.73 12.71
C ILE A 51 -6.95 -20.13 14.10
N SER A 52 -7.71 -19.07 14.39
CA SER A 52 -7.81 -18.44 15.71
C SER A 52 -8.92 -17.39 15.72
N GLU A 53 -9.39 -16.98 16.90
CA GLU A 53 -10.44 -15.95 17.01
C GLU A 53 -10.07 -14.62 16.33
N LYS A 54 -8.77 -14.29 16.29
CA LYS A 54 -8.25 -13.09 15.62
C LYS A 54 -8.44 -13.17 14.09
N TRP A 55 -8.22 -14.34 13.51
CA TRP A 55 -8.19 -14.54 12.05
C TRP A 55 -9.53 -15.01 11.49
N ASP A 56 -10.31 -15.73 12.27
CA ASP A 56 -11.59 -16.34 11.85
C ASP A 56 -12.72 -15.30 11.60
N LYS A 57 -12.48 -14.02 11.93
CA LYS A 57 -13.46 -12.93 11.79
C LYS A 57 -13.18 -12.00 10.60
N LYS A 58 -12.11 -12.24 9.83
CA LYS A 58 -11.69 -11.36 8.75
C LYS A 58 -11.93 -12.02 7.39
N ARG A 59 -12.24 -11.19 6.39
CA ARG A 59 -12.19 -11.54 4.97
C ARG A 59 -10.79 -11.28 4.45
N ILE A 60 -10.20 -12.24 3.75
CA ILE A 60 -8.74 -12.29 3.60
C ILE A 60 -8.35 -12.70 2.18
N ASP A 61 -7.28 -12.09 1.67
CA ASP A 61 -6.77 -12.39 0.34
C ASP A 61 -6.21 -13.81 0.21
N LEU A 62 -6.33 -14.35 -1.00
CA LEU A 62 -5.49 -15.45 -1.47
C LEU A 62 -4.14 -14.88 -1.87
N ILE A 63 -3.06 -15.51 -1.43
CA ILE A 63 -1.71 -15.11 -1.84
C ILE A 63 -0.95 -16.27 -2.46
N ARG A 64 0.02 -15.91 -3.29
CA ARG A 64 1.01 -16.80 -3.86
C ARG A 64 2.28 -16.75 -3.03
N VAL A 65 2.78 -17.90 -2.61
CA VAL A 65 4.10 -17.95 -1.97
C VAL A 65 5.18 -17.73 -3.04
N ILE A 66 6.17 -16.92 -2.72
CA ILE A 66 7.27 -16.57 -3.61
C ILE A 66 8.64 -16.90 -3.01
N GLN A 67 9.66 -16.91 -3.86
CA GLN A 67 11.06 -16.94 -3.47
C GLN A 67 11.75 -15.68 -3.99
N VAL A 68 12.23 -14.84 -3.07
CA VAL A 68 12.88 -13.57 -3.41
C VAL A 68 14.32 -13.81 -3.82
N SER A 69 14.73 -13.29 -4.98
CA SER A 69 16.13 -13.36 -5.45
C SER A 69 16.83 -11.99 -5.40
N ASP A 70 16.10 -10.91 -5.67
CA ASP A 70 16.63 -9.54 -5.59
C ASP A 70 15.48 -8.56 -5.30
N ALA A 71 15.39 -8.11 -4.04
CA ALA A 71 14.30 -7.24 -3.61
C ALA A 71 14.35 -5.85 -4.26
N LEU A 72 15.55 -5.27 -4.42
CA LEU A 72 15.72 -3.90 -4.93
C LEU A 72 15.20 -3.75 -6.35
N ASN A 73 15.26 -4.82 -7.14
CA ASN A 73 14.77 -4.88 -8.51
C ASN A 73 13.51 -5.76 -8.66
N ILE A 74 12.87 -6.13 -7.53
CA ILE A 74 11.62 -6.91 -7.48
C ILE A 74 11.73 -8.20 -8.30
N LYS A 75 12.87 -8.90 -8.19
CA LYS A 75 13.04 -10.22 -8.80
C LYS A 75 12.68 -11.31 -7.79
N TYR A 76 11.74 -12.14 -8.19
CA TYR A 76 11.25 -13.26 -7.41
C TYR A 76 10.78 -14.37 -8.34
N GLN A 77 10.64 -15.57 -7.79
CA GLN A 77 10.02 -16.71 -8.45
C GLN A 77 8.71 -17.04 -7.73
N CYS A 78 7.62 -17.17 -8.48
CA CYS A 78 6.38 -17.72 -7.95
C CYS A 78 6.56 -19.23 -7.72
N THR A 79 6.13 -19.70 -6.55
CA THR A 79 5.99 -21.13 -6.29
C THR A 79 4.62 -21.63 -6.79
N ASN A 80 4.38 -22.93 -6.75
CA ASN A 80 3.05 -23.49 -7.01
C ASN A 80 2.10 -23.42 -5.79
N VAL A 81 2.48 -22.73 -4.71
CA VAL A 81 1.70 -22.73 -3.47
C VAL A 81 0.79 -21.52 -3.36
N LEU A 82 -0.50 -21.79 -3.22
CA LEU A 82 -1.55 -20.86 -2.83
C LEU A 82 -1.92 -21.04 -1.36
N THR A 83 -2.11 -19.94 -0.65
CA THR A 83 -2.56 -19.97 0.75
C THR A 83 -3.35 -18.70 1.07
N PRO A 84 -4.37 -18.77 1.95
CA PRO A 84 -4.94 -17.55 2.52
C PRO A 84 -3.86 -16.80 3.31
N LEU A 85 -3.84 -15.47 3.20
CA LEU A 85 -2.82 -14.62 3.86
C LEU A 85 -2.77 -14.86 5.38
N ALA A 86 -3.91 -14.92 6.06
CA ALA A 86 -3.93 -15.16 7.51
C ALA A 86 -3.33 -16.51 7.90
N TYR A 87 -3.49 -17.53 7.07
CA TYR A 87 -2.84 -18.80 7.36
C TYR A 87 -1.33 -18.65 7.24
N ALA A 88 -0.83 -17.99 6.18
CA ALA A 88 0.59 -17.72 6.02
C ALA A 88 1.18 -16.93 7.20
N GLU A 89 0.52 -15.86 7.64
CA GLU A 89 0.95 -15.03 8.77
C GLU A 89 0.77 -15.69 10.15
N SER A 90 -0.11 -16.68 10.27
CA SER A 90 -0.29 -17.45 11.51
C SER A 90 0.84 -18.45 11.77
N ARG A 91 1.63 -18.79 10.75
CA ARG A 91 2.70 -19.78 10.86
C ARG A 91 3.88 -19.20 11.62
N LYS A 92 4.58 -20.08 12.35
CA LYS A 92 5.85 -19.75 13.01
C LYS A 92 6.93 -19.34 12.00
N ASP A 93 6.94 -20.01 10.86
CA ASP A 93 7.76 -19.64 9.70
C ASP A 93 6.82 -19.04 8.64
N ILE A 94 6.72 -17.71 8.66
CA ILE A 94 5.81 -16.97 7.78
C ILE A 94 6.29 -17.18 6.34
N LEU A 95 5.37 -17.44 5.43
CA LEU A 95 5.73 -17.71 4.04
C LEU A 95 5.93 -16.40 3.28
N TRP A 96 6.98 -16.37 2.44
CA TRP A 96 7.30 -15.20 1.64
C TRP A 96 6.19 -14.88 0.64
N HIS A 97 5.74 -13.63 0.64
CA HIS A 97 4.68 -13.15 -0.24
C HIS A 97 4.93 -11.69 -0.66
N LEU A 98 4.07 -11.16 -1.53
CA LEU A 98 4.20 -9.81 -2.08
C LEU A 98 3.25 -8.83 -1.40
N ASN A 99 3.75 -7.62 -1.19
CA ASN A 99 2.98 -6.47 -0.73
C ASN A 99 3.35 -5.27 -1.61
N THR A 100 2.44 -4.33 -1.75
CA THR A 100 2.62 -3.10 -2.51
C THR A 100 2.41 -1.89 -1.61
N GLN A 101 3.23 -0.87 -1.78
CA GLN A 101 3.14 0.37 -1.03
C GLN A 101 3.21 1.56 -1.98
N GLY A 102 2.27 2.49 -1.85
CA GLY A 102 2.15 3.66 -2.71
C GLY A 102 2.52 4.95 -1.96
N VAL A 103 3.55 5.64 -2.45
CA VAL A 103 3.83 7.03 -2.09
C VAL A 103 3.11 7.93 -3.08
N PHE A 104 2.07 8.61 -2.60
CA PHE A 104 1.24 9.46 -3.44
C PHE A 104 1.84 10.85 -3.50
N VAL A 105 2.04 11.34 -4.72
CA VAL A 105 2.67 12.62 -4.99
C VAL A 105 1.81 13.43 -5.93
N SER A 106 1.68 14.70 -5.62
CA SER A 106 0.98 15.65 -6.46
C SER A 106 1.85 16.87 -6.68
N LYS A 107 1.73 17.42 -7.86
CA LYS A 107 2.41 18.65 -8.23
C LYS A 107 1.37 19.74 -8.36
N ILE A 108 1.56 20.83 -7.64
CA ILE A 108 0.60 21.92 -7.57
C ILE A 108 0.72 22.74 -8.86
N VAL A 109 -0.28 22.69 -9.72
CA VAL A 109 -0.30 23.42 -10.99
C VAL A 109 -1.53 24.32 -11.12
N HIS A 110 -2.50 24.19 -10.22
CA HIS A 110 -3.70 25.02 -10.15
C HIS A 110 -3.64 25.98 -8.96
N GLY A 111 -3.81 27.27 -9.21
CA GLY A 111 -3.76 28.31 -8.18
C GLY A 111 -4.89 28.19 -7.16
N GLU A 112 -6.07 27.78 -7.60
CA GLU A 112 -7.23 27.51 -6.74
C GLU A 112 -6.98 26.36 -5.76
N ILE A 113 -6.26 25.32 -6.18
CA ILE A 113 -5.90 24.19 -5.31
C ILE A 113 -4.88 24.63 -4.26
N LEU A 114 -3.89 25.45 -4.65
CA LEU A 114 -2.96 26.03 -3.67
C LEU A 114 -3.70 26.83 -2.58
N GLN A 115 -4.65 27.68 -2.97
CA GLN A 115 -5.47 28.44 -2.02
C GLN A 115 -6.33 27.53 -1.16
N TRP A 116 -6.91 26.48 -1.76
CA TRP A 116 -7.68 25.48 -1.03
C TRP A 116 -6.81 24.80 0.05
N ILE A 117 -5.61 24.32 -0.28
CA ILE A 117 -4.67 23.70 0.67
C ILE A 117 -4.38 24.64 1.84
N LYS A 118 -4.06 25.91 1.55
CA LYS A 118 -3.80 26.94 2.58
C LYS A 118 -5.01 27.18 3.48
N SER A 119 -6.22 27.15 2.91
CA SER A 119 -7.45 27.30 3.68
C SER A 119 -7.79 26.07 4.53
N GLU A 120 -7.58 24.87 3.99
CA GLU A 120 -7.86 23.59 4.64
C GLU A 120 -7.00 23.42 5.89
N SER A 121 -5.72 23.83 5.82
CA SER A 121 -4.80 23.78 6.96
C SER A 121 -5.21 24.63 8.16
N ARG A 122 -6.20 25.52 8.01
CA ARG A 122 -6.72 26.36 9.09
C ARG A 122 -8.00 25.79 9.72
N LYS A 123 -8.56 24.71 9.19
CA LYS A 123 -9.77 24.06 9.72
C LYS A 123 -9.47 23.31 11.02
N LYS A 124 -10.46 23.27 11.92
CA LYS A 124 -10.38 22.65 13.26
C LYS A 124 -10.69 21.14 13.28
N ILE A 125 -10.51 20.45 12.15
CA ILE A 125 -10.68 18.98 12.10
C ILE A 125 -9.44 18.25 12.62
N TYR A 126 -8.28 18.91 12.55
CA TYR A 126 -7.00 18.47 13.09
C TYR A 126 -6.74 19.12 14.47
N GLY A 127 -5.72 18.64 15.19
CA GLY A 127 -5.21 19.27 16.41
C GLY A 127 -5.31 18.42 17.66
N LYS A 128 -5.39 17.09 17.52
CA LYS A 128 -5.37 16.15 18.65
C LYS A 128 -4.02 16.16 19.40
N HIS A 129 -2.93 16.45 18.69
CA HIS A 129 -1.59 16.65 19.24
C HIS A 129 -0.74 17.50 18.29
N GLU A 130 0.52 17.77 18.63
CA GLU A 130 1.38 18.71 17.89
C GLU A 130 1.61 18.35 16.41
N PHE A 131 1.68 17.05 16.11
CA PHE A 131 1.86 16.49 14.76
C PHE A 131 0.56 16.31 13.97
N ASP A 132 -0.61 16.41 14.60
CA ASP A 132 -1.90 16.25 13.93
C ASP A 132 -2.27 17.57 13.24
N ARG A 133 -1.73 17.79 12.04
CA ARG A 133 -1.95 19.00 11.22
C ARG A 133 -2.02 18.62 9.75
N PHE A 134 -3.01 19.16 9.03
CA PHE A 134 -3.17 18.95 7.60
C PHE A 134 -1.86 19.14 6.83
N TRP A 135 -1.19 20.28 7.05
CA TRP A 135 0.19 20.49 6.62
C TRP A 135 1.13 20.09 7.75
N LEU A 136 1.96 19.08 7.50
CA LEU A 136 2.81 18.50 8.54
C LEU A 136 3.79 19.54 9.09
N PRO A 137 4.00 19.58 10.43
CA PRO A 137 4.79 20.63 11.06
C PRO A 137 6.30 20.50 10.84
N PHE A 138 6.74 19.43 10.17
CA PHE A 138 8.15 19.19 9.84
C PHE A 138 8.59 19.99 8.62
N ASN A 139 7.62 20.47 7.83
CA ASN A 139 7.86 21.23 6.63
C ASN A 139 8.10 22.71 6.92
N GLU A 140 8.59 23.41 5.90
CA GLU A 140 8.51 24.86 5.85
C GLU A 140 7.07 25.35 6.06
N SER A 141 6.92 26.62 6.44
CA SER A 141 5.58 27.21 6.63
C SER A 141 4.73 27.00 5.38
N ILE A 142 3.46 26.61 5.56
CA ILE A 142 2.50 26.46 4.45
C ILE A 142 2.39 27.73 3.59
N GLU A 143 2.71 28.90 4.15
CA GLU A 143 2.72 30.16 3.40
C GLU A 143 3.81 30.20 2.32
N GLN A 144 4.89 29.42 2.48
CA GLN A 144 5.98 29.27 1.52
C GLN A 144 5.65 28.30 0.38
N LEU A 145 4.56 27.53 0.48
CA LEU A 145 4.10 26.64 -0.58
C LEU A 145 3.71 27.44 -1.84
N GLN A 146 4.21 27.01 -3.00
CA GLN A 146 4.05 27.68 -4.28
C GLN A 146 3.56 26.71 -5.37
N MET A 147 3.07 27.28 -6.47
CA MET A 147 2.82 26.51 -7.69
C MET A 147 4.14 25.94 -8.23
N GLY A 148 4.10 24.69 -8.67
CA GLY A 148 5.26 23.92 -9.12
C GLY A 148 5.85 23.02 -8.06
N ASP A 149 5.51 23.21 -6.79
CA ASP A 149 5.95 22.34 -5.70
C ASP A 149 5.34 20.95 -5.82
N ILE A 150 6.13 19.95 -5.41
CA ILE A 150 5.71 18.56 -5.32
C ILE A 150 5.44 18.24 -3.86
N ILE A 151 4.20 17.91 -3.57
CA ILE A 151 3.72 17.52 -2.25
C ILE A 151 3.39 16.03 -2.24
N CYS A 152 3.52 15.42 -1.07
CA CYS A 152 3.06 14.08 -0.81
C CYS A 152 1.69 14.10 -0.14
N VAL A 153 0.89 13.08 -0.43
CA VAL A 153 -0.37 12.76 0.25
C VAL A 153 -0.12 11.56 1.16
N PHE A 154 -0.48 11.72 2.43
CA PHE A 154 -0.28 10.75 3.49
C PHE A 154 -1.62 10.48 4.17
N ASN A 155 -1.91 9.25 4.59
CA ASN A 155 -3.14 8.97 5.32
C ASN A 155 -3.05 9.44 6.78
N ARG A 156 -4.14 10.03 7.28
CA ARG A 156 -4.34 10.26 8.72
C ARG A 156 -5.03 9.04 9.31
N ARG A 157 -4.24 8.17 9.93
CA ARG A 157 -4.73 6.91 10.50
C ARG A 157 -5.20 7.10 11.93
N VAL A 158 -6.43 6.71 12.21
CA VAL A 158 -7.14 6.89 13.50
C VAL A 158 -7.56 5.57 14.15
N ALA A 159 -7.17 4.43 13.57
CA ALA A 159 -7.31 3.10 14.15
C ALA A 159 -6.22 2.15 13.59
N GLY A 160 -6.14 0.92 14.10
CA GLY A 160 -5.21 -0.09 13.61
C GLY A 160 -3.76 0.10 14.09
N TRP A 161 -2.83 0.28 13.15
CA TRP A 161 -1.35 0.16 13.25
C TRP A 161 -0.61 0.91 14.37
N ASP A 162 -1.30 1.75 15.14
CA ASP A 162 -0.89 2.47 16.38
C ASP A 162 -1.78 3.73 16.56
N GLY A 163 -2.58 4.08 15.54
CA GLY A 163 -3.48 5.22 15.55
C GLY A 163 -4.72 5.03 16.42
N SER A 164 -5.20 6.13 16.98
CA SER A 164 -6.51 6.21 17.63
C SER A 164 -7.17 7.55 17.33
N MET A 165 -8.47 7.69 17.59
CA MET A 165 -9.20 8.96 17.44
C MET A 165 -8.60 10.11 18.29
N ASP A 166 -7.97 9.77 19.42
CA ASP A 166 -7.33 10.73 20.32
C ASP A 166 -5.84 10.92 20.03
N ARG A 167 -5.22 9.97 19.34
CA ARG A 167 -3.83 10.04 18.89
C ARG A 167 -3.72 9.51 17.46
N PRO A 168 -4.14 10.28 16.45
CA PRO A 168 -3.91 9.95 15.06
C PRO A 168 -2.42 9.77 14.77
N VAL A 169 -2.07 8.96 13.78
CA VAL A 169 -0.69 8.79 13.34
C VAL A 169 -0.57 9.04 11.85
N ILE A 170 0.62 9.45 11.44
CA ILE A 170 0.95 9.73 10.05
C ILE A 170 1.29 8.41 9.37
N GLU A 171 0.47 7.99 8.41
CA GLU A 171 0.82 6.88 7.53
C GLU A 171 1.49 7.43 6.27
N LEU A 172 2.73 7.04 6.05
CA LEU A 172 3.53 7.52 4.90
C LEU A 172 2.99 7.08 3.53
N LEU A 173 2.02 6.19 3.54
CA LEU A 173 1.42 5.58 2.36
C LEU A 173 0.04 6.20 2.16
N GLY A 174 -0.32 6.44 0.90
CA GLY A 174 -1.70 6.79 0.54
C GLY A 174 -2.54 5.54 0.28
N ALA A 175 -1.93 4.47 -0.21
CA ALA A 175 -2.57 3.19 -0.43
C ALA A 175 -1.52 2.08 -0.43
N GLY A 176 -1.91 0.86 -0.07
CA GLY A 176 -1.04 -0.30 -0.14
C GLY A 176 -1.68 -1.54 0.44
N GLY A 177 -1.26 -2.69 -0.06
CA GLY A 177 -1.86 -3.96 0.31
C GLY A 177 -1.09 -5.13 -0.26
N HIS A 178 -1.37 -6.29 0.31
CA HIS A 178 -0.86 -7.57 -0.17
C HIS A 178 -1.26 -7.76 -1.62
N LEU A 179 -0.40 -8.40 -2.41
CA LEU A 179 -0.66 -8.64 -3.83
C LEU A 179 -1.50 -9.92 -3.97
N PRO A 180 -2.80 -9.83 -4.27
CA PRO A 180 -3.68 -10.98 -4.20
C PRO A 180 -3.55 -11.84 -5.45
N VAL A 181 -4.00 -13.08 -5.30
CA VAL A 181 -4.30 -13.99 -6.37
C VAL A 181 -5.80 -13.96 -6.62
N VAL A 182 -6.18 -13.68 -7.86
CA VAL A 182 -7.57 -13.63 -8.30
C VAL A 182 -7.85 -14.72 -9.32
N PHE A 183 -9.08 -15.22 -9.35
CA PHE A 183 -9.52 -16.13 -10.39
C PHE A 183 -9.81 -15.35 -11.68
N ASP A 184 -9.05 -15.64 -12.72
CA ASP A 184 -9.24 -15.09 -14.05
C ASP A 184 -10.15 -16.02 -14.86
N LYS A 185 -11.32 -15.53 -15.24
CA LYS A 185 -12.33 -16.31 -15.97
C LYS A 185 -11.93 -16.63 -17.41
N ASP A 186 -11.08 -15.80 -18.02
CA ASP A 186 -10.63 -15.96 -19.39
C ASP A 186 -9.50 -16.99 -19.45
N LEU A 187 -8.56 -16.93 -18.51
CA LEU A 187 -7.53 -17.95 -18.32
C LEU A 187 -8.10 -19.24 -17.71
N ASN A 188 -9.26 -19.15 -17.05
CA ASN A 188 -9.86 -20.21 -16.25
C ASN A 188 -8.88 -20.76 -15.20
N ASP A 189 -8.10 -19.85 -14.60
CA ASP A 189 -7.09 -20.16 -13.61
C ASP A 189 -6.84 -19.00 -12.65
N PHE A 190 -6.12 -19.28 -11.58
CA PHE A 190 -5.65 -18.27 -10.64
C PHE A 190 -4.45 -17.52 -11.21
N ARG A 191 -4.51 -16.19 -11.20
CA ARG A 191 -3.37 -15.32 -11.53
C ARG A 191 -3.11 -14.34 -10.40
N MET A 192 -1.84 -13.98 -10.21
CA MET A 192 -1.50 -12.84 -9.38
C MET A 192 -1.87 -11.55 -10.11
N LEU A 193 -2.35 -10.55 -9.37
CA LEU A 193 -2.35 -9.19 -9.89
C LEU A 193 -0.91 -8.72 -10.09
N SER A 194 -0.70 -7.87 -11.09
CA SER A 194 0.53 -7.10 -11.20
C SER A 194 0.60 -6.02 -10.11
N VAL A 195 1.80 -5.52 -9.83
CA VAL A 195 2.01 -4.40 -8.88
C VAL A 195 1.16 -3.18 -9.25
N ILE A 196 0.98 -2.94 -10.55
CA ILE A 196 0.20 -1.80 -11.06
C ILE A 196 -1.29 -2.04 -10.86
N GLU A 197 -1.83 -3.20 -11.28
CA GLU A 197 -3.24 -3.56 -11.07
C GLU A 197 -3.62 -3.47 -9.59
N ASN A 198 -2.75 -3.96 -8.70
CA ASN A 198 -3.02 -3.89 -7.27
C ASN A 198 -3.01 -2.46 -6.75
N MET A 199 -2.03 -1.63 -7.15
CA MET A 199 -2.02 -0.23 -6.74
C MET A 199 -3.23 0.55 -7.25
N GLN A 200 -3.78 0.21 -8.43
CA GLN A 200 -5.04 0.78 -8.92
C GLN A 200 -6.22 0.36 -8.03
N LYS A 201 -6.31 -0.92 -7.66
CA LYS A 201 -7.32 -1.43 -6.70
C LYS A 201 -7.22 -0.70 -5.37
N GLU A 202 -6.04 -0.70 -4.73
CA GLU A 202 -5.84 -0.10 -3.41
C GLU A 202 -6.13 1.41 -3.42
N ALA A 203 -5.74 2.14 -4.47
CA ALA A 203 -6.07 3.56 -4.58
C ALA A 203 -7.58 3.82 -4.71
N SER A 204 -8.31 2.94 -5.38
CA SER A 204 -9.77 3.03 -5.48
C SER A 204 -10.44 2.77 -4.13
N GLU A 205 -9.97 1.76 -3.40
CA GLU A 205 -10.56 1.35 -2.12
C GLU A 205 -10.22 2.31 -0.98
N GLU A 206 -8.95 2.71 -0.85
CA GLU A 206 -8.48 3.53 0.28
C GLU A 206 -8.66 5.03 0.06
N LEU A 207 -8.56 5.51 -1.20
CA LEU A 207 -8.57 6.95 -1.51
C LEU A 207 -9.73 7.39 -2.41
N GLY A 208 -10.55 6.47 -2.92
CA GLY A 208 -11.70 6.79 -3.76
C GLY A 208 -11.31 7.40 -5.12
N ILE A 209 -10.12 7.07 -5.64
CA ILE A 209 -9.62 7.56 -6.92
C ILE A 209 -9.32 6.42 -7.89
N GLU A 210 -9.58 6.66 -9.16
CA GLU A 210 -9.19 5.77 -10.25
C GLU A 210 -7.85 6.23 -10.82
N LEU A 211 -6.94 5.28 -11.02
CA LEU A 211 -5.61 5.51 -11.57
C LEU A 211 -5.46 4.78 -12.90
N CYS A 212 -4.75 5.40 -13.84
CA CYS A 212 -4.25 4.72 -15.02
C CYS A 212 -2.82 4.19 -14.75
N GLU A 213 -2.37 3.24 -15.56
CA GLU A 213 -1.00 2.70 -15.48
C GLU A 213 0.07 3.81 -15.54
N SER A 214 -0.13 4.83 -16.38
CA SER A 214 0.79 5.97 -16.53
C SER A 214 0.92 6.84 -15.27
N ASN A 215 0.02 6.72 -14.31
CA ASN A 215 0.11 7.39 -13.01
C ASN A 215 1.10 6.69 -12.07
N ILE A 216 1.44 5.43 -12.30
CA ILE A 216 2.14 4.57 -11.34
C ILE A 216 3.55 4.30 -11.83
N ALA A 217 4.55 4.69 -11.04
CA ALA A 217 5.95 4.35 -11.27
C ALA A 217 6.41 3.34 -10.22
N VAL A 218 6.94 2.20 -10.66
CA VAL A 218 7.51 1.19 -9.76
C VAL A 218 8.99 1.53 -9.50
N PHE A 219 9.32 1.88 -8.25
CA PHE A 219 10.70 2.28 -7.91
C PHE A 219 11.62 1.07 -7.71
N GLY A 220 11.07 -0.02 -7.20
CA GLY A 220 11.82 -1.18 -6.74
C GLY A 220 11.18 -1.74 -5.49
N GLY A 221 11.89 -2.61 -4.78
CA GLY A 221 11.36 -3.19 -3.56
C GLY A 221 12.38 -3.31 -2.44
N TYR A 222 11.90 -3.82 -1.32
CA TYR A 222 12.69 -4.17 -0.16
C TYR A 222 12.05 -5.37 0.55
N THR A 223 12.83 -6.05 1.38
CA THR A 223 12.33 -7.16 2.19
C THR A 223 11.95 -6.70 3.57
N ASN A 224 10.74 -7.03 4.01
CA ASN A 224 10.38 -6.98 5.42
C ASN A 224 10.62 -8.37 6.03
N LEU A 225 11.71 -8.50 6.79
CA LEU A 225 12.10 -9.79 7.38
C LEU A 225 11.21 -10.20 8.57
N ILE A 226 10.40 -9.29 9.11
CA ILE A 226 9.51 -9.59 10.23
C ILE A 226 8.25 -10.30 9.74
N THR A 227 7.68 -9.81 8.63
CA THR A 227 6.45 -10.31 8.00
C THR A 227 6.73 -11.20 6.79
N HIS A 228 8.01 -11.38 6.42
CA HIS A 228 8.45 -12.09 5.21
C HIS A 228 7.75 -11.59 3.94
N GLU A 229 7.81 -10.27 3.73
CA GLU A 229 7.23 -9.64 2.53
C GLU A 229 8.34 -9.16 1.59
N LEU A 230 8.17 -9.40 0.30
CA LEU A 230 8.76 -8.54 -0.72
C LEU A 230 7.81 -7.36 -0.93
N VAL A 231 8.21 -6.19 -0.46
CA VAL A 231 7.41 -4.96 -0.59
C VAL A 231 7.84 -4.22 -1.84
N ALA A 232 6.94 -4.11 -2.83
CA ALA A 232 7.11 -3.27 -4.00
C ALA A 232 6.70 -1.83 -3.68
N LEU A 233 7.64 -0.90 -3.76
CA LEU A 233 7.37 0.52 -3.56
C LEU A 233 7.08 1.21 -4.89
N THR A 234 5.97 1.93 -4.92
CA THR A 234 5.50 2.69 -6.06
C THR A 234 5.39 4.18 -5.74
N GLY A 235 5.58 5.02 -6.75
CA GLY A 235 5.23 6.42 -6.73
C GLY A 235 3.99 6.64 -7.58
N VAL A 236 2.96 7.23 -6.97
CA VAL A 236 1.67 7.44 -7.61
C VAL A 236 1.47 8.92 -7.86
N LYS A 237 1.43 9.31 -9.13
CA LYS A 237 1.16 10.69 -9.56
C LYS A 237 -0.33 10.97 -9.54
N VAL A 238 -0.73 11.87 -8.65
CA VAL A 238 -2.10 12.35 -8.51
C VAL A 238 -2.19 13.78 -9.03
N PRO A 239 -3.13 14.09 -9.96
CA PRO A 239 -3.49 15.46 -10.27
C PRO A 239 -3.89 16.24 -9.01
N ASP A 240 -3.38 17.45 -8.84
CA ASP A 240 -3.66 18.29 -7.66
C ASP A 240 -5.15 18.60 -7.47
N ILE A 241 -5.90 18.70 -8.57
CA ILE A 241 -7.36 18.82 -8.57
C ILE A 241 -8.09 17.68 -7.86
N LEU A 242 -7.46 16.52 -7.65
CA LEU A 242 -8.06 15.40 -6.91
C LEU A 242 -7.81 15.47 -5.40
N ILE A 243 -6.88 16.31 -4.91
CA ILE A 243 -6.56 16.41 -3.48
C ILE A 243 -7.80 16.70 -2.63
N PRO A 244 -8.69 17.66 -2.99
CA PRO A 244 -9.90 17.90 -2.22
C PRO A 244 -10.83 16.68 -2.14
N LYS A 245 -10.97 15.95 -3.25
CA LYS A 245 -11.78 14.72 -3.31
C LYS A 245 -11.21 13.63 -2.40
N ILE A 246 -9.88 13.46 -2.40
CA ILE A 246 -9.19 12.49 -1.53
C ILE A 246 -9.41 12.85 -0.05
N GLN A 247 -9.27 14.14 0.30
CA GLN A 247 -9.53 14.61 1.66
C GLN A 247 -10.99 14.34 2.09
N GLU A 248 -11.96 14.62 1.22
CA GLU A 248 -13.38 14.38 1.49
C GLU A 248 -13.67 12.89 1.70
N TYR A 249 -13.13 12.03 0.83
CA TYR A 249 -13.26 10.58 0.94
C TYR A 249 -12.65 10.08 2.26
N ALA A 250 -11.41 10.48 2.55
CA ALA A 250 -10.68 10.04 3.74
C ALA A 250 -11.32 10.51 5.05
N ILE A 251 -11.99 11.67 5.10
CA ILE A 251 -12.72 12.11 6.30
C ILE A 251 -13.86 11.13 6.64
N GLN A 252 -14.50 10.55 5.62
CA GLN A 252 -15.66 9.69 5.77
C GLN A 252 -15.29 8.20 5.91
N ASN A 253 -14.03 7.84 5.65
CA ASN A 253 -13.56 6.46 5.57
C ASN A 253 -13.08 5.88 6.92
N LEU A 254 -13.94 5.96 7.94
CA LEU A 254 -13.66 5.38 9.27
C LEU A 254 -13.53 3.86 9.23
N ASP A 255 -14.23 3.19 8.31
CA ASP A 255 -14.13 1.74 8.09
C ASP A 255 -12.75 1.34 7.54
N GLY A 256 -12.07 2.24 6.83
CA GLY A 256 -10.67 2.12 6.40
C GLY A 256 -9.65 2.57 7.45
N ASP A 257 -10.06 2.77 8.72
CA ASP A 257 -9.23 3.27 9.82
C ASP A 257 -8.64 4.68 9.59
N THR A 258 -9.16 5.45 8.61
CA THR A 258 -8.66 6.78 8.26
C THR A 258 -9.66 7.88 8.58
N MET A 259 -9.16 9.09 8.80
CA MET A 259 -10.00 10.28 9.00
C MET A 259 -9.25 11.52 8.51
N GLY A 260 -9.21 11.68 7.19
CA GLY A 260 -8.51 12.74 6.47
C GLY A 260 -7.13 12.33 5.95
N ILE A 261 -6.44 13.29 5.35
CA ILE A 261 -5.06 13.14 4.87
C ILE A 261 -4.14 14.20 5.49
N TYR A 262 -2.86 13.90 5.49
CA TYR A 262 -1.80 14.89 5.68
C TYR A 262 -1.10 15.19 4.37
N LEU A 263 -0.58 16.41 4.27
CA LEU A 263 0.26 16.89 3.19
C LEU A 263 1.62 17.31 3.73
N GLY A 264 2.67 17.09 2.94
CA GLY A 264 4.01 17.56 3.26
C GLY A 264 4.98 17.38 2.11
N LEU A 265 6.15 17.98 2.20
CA LEU A 265 7.24 17.78 1.26
C LEU A 265 7.97 16.48 1.57
N PHE A 266 8.24 15.67 0.53
CA PHE A 266 8.82 14.34 0.67
C PHE A 266 10.11 14.33 1.50
N ASP A 267 11.09 15.15 1.12
CA ASP A 267 12.42 15.13 1.75
C ASP A 267 12.35 15.50 3.25
N ASP A 268 11.55 16.50 3.62
CA ASP A 268 11.38 16.92 5.01
C ASP A 268 10.75 15.81 5.86
N VAL A 269 9.65 15.22 5.38
CA VAL A 269 8.90 14.19 6.10
C VAL A 269 9.75 12.93 6.26
N ILE A 270 10.45 12.50 5.21
CA ILE A 270 11.34 11.34 5.24
C ILE A 270 12.55 11.58 6.14
N ASN A 271 13.15 12.78 6.09
CA ASN A 271 14.26 13.14 6.98
C ASN A 271 13.83 13.20 8.44
N TYR A 272 12.61 13.66 8.72
CA TYR A 272 12.06 13.64 10.07
C TYR A 272 11.81 12.21 10.54
N TYR A 273 11.13 11.38 9.73
CA TYR A 273 10.86 9.96 10.03
C TYR A 273 12.13 9.21 10.48
N ARG A 274 13.23 9.38 9.72
CA ARG A 274 14.51 8.72 10.02
C ARG A 274 15.09 9.11 11.39
N LYS A 275 14.82 10.32 11.86
CA LYS A 275 15.30 10.84 13.15
C LYS A 275 14.33 10.50 14.29
N ASN A 276 13.03 10.63 14.03
CA ASN A 276 11.98 10.42 15.00
C ASN A 276 10.75 9.76 14.34
N PRO A 277 10.67 8.41 14.37
CA PRO A 277 9.55 7.68 13.77
C PRO A 277 8.30 7.62 14.67
N ASP A 278 8.34 8.12 15.90
CA ASP A 278 7.24 8.01 16.88
C ASP A 278 5.86 8.54 16.43
N PRO A 279 5.73 9.62 15.61
CA PRO A 279 4.43 10.09 15.18
C PRO A 279 3.86 9.36 13.96
N PHE A 280 4.57 8.36 13.42
CA PHE A 280 4.17 7.64 12.22
C PHE A 280 3.63 6.25 12.55
N ALA A 281 2.77 5.72 11.67
CA ALA A 281 2.24 4.37 11.79
C ALA A 281 3.36 3.31 11.88
N GLY A 282 3.23 2.38 12.83
CA GLY A 282 4.24 1.37 13.17
C GLY A 282 5.45 1.89 13.98
N GLY A 283 5.61 3.21 14.08
CA GLY A 283 6.56 3.88 14.96
C GLY A 283 8.00 3.36 14.88
N ARG A 284 8.68 3.35 16.04
CA ARG A 284 10.05 2.82 16.19
C ARG A 284 10.17 1.34 15.83
N LYS A 285 9.10 0.54 15.97
CA LYS A 285 9.14 -0.91 15.74
C LYS A 285 9.35 -1.22 14.26
N ALA A 286 8.67 -0.49 13.38
CA ALA A 286 8.77 -0.67 11.94
C ALA A 286 9.90 0.15 11.28
N ALA A 287 10.51 1.08 12.01
CA ALA A 287 11.49 2.01 11.44
C ALA A 287 12.68 1.31 10.75
N SER A 288 13.21 0.22 11.34
CA SER A 288 14.38 -0.47 10.77
C SER A 288 14.09 -1.22 9.47
N CYS A 289 12.83 -1.61 9.21
CA CYS A 289 12.45 -2.36 8.01
C CYS A 289 11.72 -1.52 6.96
N ASN A 290 11.11 -0.39 7.33
CA ASN A 290 10.34 0.44 6.40
C ASN A 290 11.18 1.18 5.35
N PHE A 291 10.52 1.50 4.23
CA PHE A 291 11.14 2.11 3.05
C PHE A 291 11.98 3.36 3.31
N PRO A 292 11.68 4.28 4.26
CA PRO A 292 12.49 5.47 4.48
C PRO A 292 13.94 5.13 4.83
N ASN A 293 14.20 4.00 5.47
CA ASN A 293 15.55 3.56 5.85
C ASN A 293 16.22 2.65 4.80
N GLN A 294 15.55 2.38 3.67
CA GLN A 294 16.10 1.62 2.55
C GLN A 294 16.91 2.53 1.62
N ILE A 295 18.16 2.82 1.96
CA ILE A 295 19.00 3.84 1.30
C ILE A 295 19.03 3.70 -0.22
N ALA A 296 19.27 2.49 -0.74
CA ALA A 296 19.35 2.24 -2.18
C ALA A 296 18.02 2.51 -2.90
N LEU A 297 16.91 2.13 -2.28
CA LEU A 297 15.57 2.38 -2.81
C LEU A 297 15.24 3.88 -2.77
N MET A 298 15.56 4.57 -1.66
CA MET A 298 15.32 6.01 -1.51
C MET A 298 16.12 6.87 -2.48
N LYS A 299 17.27 6.38 -2.94
CA LYS A 299 17.99 7.03 -4.04
C LYS A 299 17.21 6.98 -5.36
N LYS A 300 16.53 5.86 -5.67
CA LYS A 300 15.64 5.75 -6.84
C LYS A 300 14.45 6.70 -6.72
N VAL A 301 13.81 6.75 -5.56
CA VAL A 301 12.68 7.67 -5.29
C VAL A 301 13.08 9.13 -5.45
N SER A 302 14.17 9.57 -4.79
CA SER A 302 14.65 10.95 -4.88
C SER A 302 15.02 11.36 -6.31
N THR A 303 15.58 10.44 -7.09
CA THR A 303 15.90 10.69 -8.51
C THR A 303 14.62 10.97 -9.31
N TYR A 304 13.60 10.11 -9.15
CA TYR A 304 12.32 10.26 -9.83
C TYR A 304 11.61 11.58 -9.48
N LEU A 305 11.57 11.94 -8.18
CA LEU A 305 10.93 13.19 -7.75
C LEU A 305 11.64 14.43 -8.29
N LYS A 306 12.98 14.41 -8.34
CA LYS A 306 13.78 15.49 -8.94
C LYS A 306 13.53 15.64 -10.44
N GLU A 307 13.37 14.53 -11.16
CA GLU A 307 13.04 14.55 -12.58
C GLU A 307 11.64 15.14 -12.81
N MET A 308 10.66 14.74 -12.01
CA MET A 308 9.30 15.29 -12.05
C MET A 308 9.26 16.81 -11.83
N GLN A 309 10.15 17.33 -10.98
CA GLN A 309 10.26 18.78 -10.75
C GLN A 309 10.87 19.52 -11.94
N LYS A 310 11.81 18.90 -12.66
CA LYS A 310 12.50 19.51 -13.81
C LYS A 310 11.60 19.68 -15.03
N THR A 311 10.78 18.68 -15.36
CA THR A 311 9.89 18.73 -16.54
C THR A 311 8.97 19.96 -16.50
N TYR A 312 8.61 20.44 -15.30
CA TYR A 312 7.81 21.66 -15.15
C TYR A 312 8.47 22.95 -15.64
N LYS A 313 9.76 23.14 -15.31
CA LYS A 313 10.43 24.39 -15.64
C LYS A 313 10.50 24.53 -17.16
N ALA A 314 10.72 23.43 -17.87
CA ALA A 314 10.67 23.41 -19.32
C ALA A 314 9.27 23.77 -19.86
N ASP A 315 8.20 23.17 -19.32
CA ASP A 315 6.83 23.38 -19.80
C ASP A 315 6.24 24.77 -19.47
N LEU A 316 6.70 25.43 -18.40
CA LEU A 316 6.32 26.81 -18.08
C LEU A 316 6.98 27.84 -19.00
N PHE A 317 8.23 27.59 -19.38
CA PHE A 317 9.00 28.50 -20.24
C PHE A 317 8.78 28.26 -21.73
N SER A 318 8.10 27.17 -22.13
CA SER A 318 7.69 26.93 -23.51
C SER A 318 6.30 27.50 -23.84
N ASN A 319 5.54 27.91 -22.83
CA ASN A 319 4.19 28.49 -22.96
C ASN A 319 4.15 29.99 -22.55
N LEU A 320 5.33 30.62 -22.44
CA LEU A 320 5.53 32.07 -22.34
C LEU A 320 6.15 32.59 -23.64
#